data_AF-A0A7Y3B0F6-F1
#
_entry.id   AF-A0A7Y3B0F6-F1
#
_cell.length_a   1.000
_cell.length_b   1.000
_cell.length_c   1.000
_cell.angle_alpha   90.00
_cell.angle_beta   90.00
_cell.angle_gamma   90.00
#
_symmetry.space_group_name_H-M   'P 1'
#
loop_
_entity.id
_entity.type
_entity.pdbx_description
1 polymer ?
#
loop_
_entity_poly.entity_id
_entity_poly.type
_entity_poly.pdbx_seq_one_letter_code
_entity_poly.pdbx_strand_id
1 'polypeptide(L)'
;MTRLTALLITLLMAVTAHAQLQIEIIDGNPSALPIAVVPFEWEVAGPPPIDTVEEIVSGDLYRSGLFDPMDVVDMPERPTDMESIRFGTWRLLKVDYIVTGKV
;
A
#
# COMPACT_ATOMS: atom_id res chain seq x y z
N MET A 1 27.57 22.74 -54.81
CA MET A 1 27.16 21.32 -54.67
C MET A 1 27.73 20.65 -53.42
N THR A 2 28.98 20.95 -53.03
CA THR A 2 29.65 20.41 -51.81
C THR A 2 28.99 20.81 -50.48
N ARG A 3 28.43 22.02 -50.37
CA ARG A 3 27.72 22.45 -49.14
C ARG A 3 26.38 21.75 -48.92
N LEU A 4 25.69 21.41 -50.01
CA LEU A 4 24.40 20.71 -49.95
C LEU A 4 24.60 19.23 -49.57
N THR A 5 25.65 18.63 -50.10
CA THR A 5 26.07 17.26 -49.74
C THR A 5 26.55 17.19 -48.30
N ALA A 6 27.33 18.17 -47.83
CA ALA A 6 27.72 18.25 -46.43
C ALA A 6 26.49 18.35 -45.49
N LEU A 7 25.51 19.22 -45.82
CA LEU A 7 24.29 19.37 -45.04
C LEU A 7 23.43 18.10 -45.01
N LEU A 8 23.35 17.39 -46.14
CA LEU A 8 22.62 16.14 -46.24
C LEU A 8 23.26 15.06 -45.35
N ILE A 9 24.59 14.99 -45.34
CA ILE A 9 25.35 14.04 -44.50
C ILE A 9 25.12 14.32 -43.00
N THR A 10 25.13 15.59 -42.57
CA THR A 10 24.85 15.93 -41.17
C THR A 10 23.42 15.58 -40.76
N LEU A 11 22.44 15.73 -41.66
CA LEU A 11 21.05 15.39 -41.37
C LEU A 11 20.84 13.87 -41.23
N LEU A 12 21.53 13.05 -42.03
CA LEU A 12 21.47 11.59 -41.88
C LEU A 12 22.08 11.09 -40.56
N MET A 13 23.09 11.78 -40.02
CA MET A 13 23.70 11.41 -38.73
C MET A 13 22.83 11.71 -37.51
N ALA A 14 21.83 12.59 -37.62
CA ALA A 14 20.91 12.87 -36.51
C ALA A 14 19.92 11.72 -36.23
N VAL A 15 19.72 10.80 -37.18
CA VAL A 15 18.74 9.71 -37.07
C VAL A 15 19.20 8.62 -36.08
N THR A 16 20.49 8.54 -35.74
CA THR A 16 21.02 7.52 -34.82
C THR A 16 20.85 7.86 -33.34
N ALA A 17 20.25 9.00 -33.00
CA ALA A 17 19.97 9.39 -31.63
C ALA A 17 18.73 8.64 -31.10
N HIS A 18 18.91 7.37 -30.74
CA HIS A 18 17.91 6.61 -30.00
C HIS A 18 18.03 6.95 -28.51
N ALA A 19 17.07 7.69 -27.97
CA ALA A 19 16.88 7.78 -26.53
C ALA A 19 16.41 6.41 -26.03
N GLN A 20 17.35 5.55 -25.62
CA GLN A 20 17.01 4.27 -25.03
C GLN A 20 16.42 4.53 -23.64
N LEU A 21 15.10 4.50 -23.57
CA LEU A 21 14.38 4.55 -22.31
C LEU A 21 14.68 3.27 -21.53
N GLN A 22 15.63 3.36 -20.60
CA GLN A 22 15.94 2.29 -19.67
C GLN A 22 15.13 2.50 -18.39
N ILE A 23 13.96 1.87 -18.32
CA ILE A 23 13.20 1.75 -17.07
C ILE A 23 13.75 0.53 -16.34
N GLU A 24 14.64 0.76 -15.39
CA GLU A 24 15.04 -0.26 -14.42
C GLU A 24 13.96 -0.30 -13.32
N ILE A 25 13.04 -1.26 -13.41
CA ILE A 25 12.17 -1.60 -12.29
C ILE A 25 13.05 -2.36 -11.31
N ILE A 26 13.54 -1.66 -10.28
CA ILE A 26 14.18 -2.31 -9.14
C ILE A 26 13.09 -3.17 -8.51
N ASP A 27 13.11 -4.46 -8.78
CA ASP A 27 12.25 -5.48 -8.18
C ASP A 27 12.65 -5.66 -6.70
N GLY A 28 12.42 -4.62 -5.92
CA GLY A 28 12.22 -4.76 -4.50
C GLY A 28 10.72 -4.72 -4.32
N ASN A 29 10.04 -5.87 -4.36
CA ASN A 29 8.72 -5.98 -3.74
C ASN A 29 8.89 -5.51 -2.28
N PRO A 30 8.47 -4.30 -1.86
CA PRO A 30 8.41 -4.03 -0.44
C PRO A 30 7.33 -4.99 0.05
N SER A 31 7.73 -6.03 0.80
CA SER A 31 6.75 -6.95 1.37
C SER A 31 5.67 -6.11 2.04
N ALA A 32 4.41 -6.38 1.71
CA ALA A 32 3.27 -5.63 2.20
C ALA A 32 3.35 -5.50 3.74
N LEU A 33 3.13 -4.30 4.25
CA LEU A 33 3.34 -3.97 5.66
C LEU A 33 2.26 -4.62 6.52
N PRO A 34 2.60 -5.47 7.51
CA PRO A 34 1.62 -6.07 8.39
C PRO A 34 0.88 -5.02 9.22
N ILE A 35 -0.45 -5.05 9.18
CA ILE A 35 -1.30 -4.11 9.93
C ILE A 35 -2.52 -4.85 10.49
N ALA A 36 -2.96 -4.49 11.70
CA ALA A 36 -4.22 -4.97 12.24
C ALA A 36 -5.27 -3.86 12.17
N VAL A 37 -6.39 -4.13 11.51
CA VAL A 37 -7.58 -3.26 11.52
C VAL A 37 -8.61 -3.89 12.44
N VAL A 38 -8.66 -3.43 13.69
CA VAL A 38 -9.52 -4.01 14.73
C VAL A 38 -10.97 -3.60 14.46
N PRO A 39 -11.97 -4.48 14.72
CA PRO A 39 -13.38 -4.11 14.61
C PRO A 39 -13.71 -2.86 15.40
N PHE A 40 -14.37 -1.91 14.73
CA PHE A 40 -14.69 -0.62 15.34
C PHE A 40 -15.80 -0.81 16.38
N GLU A 41 -15.69 -0.09 17.50
CA GLU A 41 -16.76 -0.09 18.50
C GLU A 41 -17.98 0.64 17.94
N TRP A 42 -19.13 -0.02 17.92
CA TRP A 42 -20.39 0.57 17.47
C TRP A 42 -21.17 1.11 18.68
N GLU A 43 -21.17 2.43 18.86
CA GLU A 43 -21.78 3.11 20.01
C GLU A 43 -23.21 3.61 19.72
N VAL A 44 -23.68 3.50 18.48
CA VAL A 44 -25.01 3.94 18.06
C VAL A 44 -26.09 2.89 18.35
N ALA A 45 -27.27 3.36 18.76
CA ALA A 45 -28.43 2.49 18.96
C ALA A 45 -28.91 1.87 17.63
N GLY A 46 -28.90 0.53 17.55
CA GLY A 46 -29.32 -0.23 16.38
C GLY A 46 -28.27 -1.24 15.93
N PRO A 47 -28.59 -2.14 14.99
CA PRO A 47 -27.59 -3.04 14.42
C PRO A 47 -26.55 -2.24 13.62
N PRO A 48 -25.28 -2.68 13.58
CA PRO A 48 -24.29 -2.09 12.71
C PRO A 48 -24.67 -2.27 11.22
N PRO A 49 -24.11 -1.47 10.31
CA PRO A 49 -24.27 -1.66 8.88
C PRO A 49 -23.79 -3.05 8.44
N ILE A 50 -24.24 -3.49 7.25
CA ILE A 50 -23.82 -4.77 6.66
C ILE A 50 -22.31 -4.74 6.40
N ASP A 51 -21.83 -3.67 5.77
CA ASP A 51 -20.40 -3.43 5.54
C ASP A 51 -19.85 -2.64 6.73
N THR A 52 -19.00 -3.27 7.54
CA THR A 52 -18.43 -2.62 8.71
C THR A 52 -17.22 -1.75 8.36
N VAL A 53 -16.89 -0.79 9.21
CA VAL A 53 -15.79 0.16 8.93
C VAL A 53 -14.45 -0.57 8.82
N GLU A 54 -14.19 -1.54 9.69
CA GLU A 54 -12.98 -2.35 9.64
C GLU A 54 -12.85 -3.15 8.34
N GLU A 55 -13.95 -3.65 7.78
CA GLU A 55 -13.95 -4.42 6.53
C GLU A 55 -13.61 -3.50 5.34
N ILE A 56 -14.20 -2.31 5.30
CA ILE A 56 -13.92 -1.30 4.28
C ILE A 56 -12.44 -0.87 4.35
N VAL A 57 -11.96 -0.50 5.55
CA VAL A 57 -10.58 -0.04 5.75
C VAL A 57 -9.57 -1.16 5.44
N SER A 58 -9.81 -2.38 5.92
CA SER A 58 -8.96 -3.54 5.61
C SER A 58 -8.92 -3.82 4.11
N GLY A 59 -10.08 -3.79 3.43
CA GLY A 59 -10.18 -3.97 2.00
C GLY A 59 -9.43 -2.90 1.20
N ASP A 60 -9.52 -1.63 1.59
CA ASP A 60 -8.80 -0.54 0.94
C ASP A 60 -7.28 -0.66 1.13
N LEU A 61 -6.83 -0.98 2.35
CA LEU A 61 -5.42 -1.19 2.66
C LEU A 61 -4.84 -2.37 1.89
N TYR A 62 -5.55 -3.50 1.84
CA TYR A 62 -5.14 -4.67 1.05
C TYR A 62 -5.06 -4.34 -0.45
N ARG A 63 -6.09 -3.68 -1.00
CA ARG A 63 -6.14 -3.28 -2.43
C ARG A 63 -5.03 -2.30 -2.82
N SER A 64 -4.46 -1.56 -1.87
CA SER A 64 -3.34 -0.66 -2.14
C SER A 64 -2.04 -1.40 -2.50
N GLY A 65 -1.91 -2.67 -2.11
CA GLY A 65 -0.68 -3.46 -2.24
C GLY A 65 0.45 -3.04 -1.29
N LEU A 66 0.23 -2.02 -0.44
CA LEU A 66 1.22 -1.52 0.52
C LEU A 66 1.12 -2.22 1.88
N PHE A 67 -0.04 -2.82 2.19
CA PHE A 67 -0.37 -3.38 3.50
C PHE A 67 -0.87 -4.81 3.39
N ASP A 68 -0.61 -5.58 4.44
CA ASP A 68 -1.08 -6.96 4.64
C ASP A 68 -1.93 -7.01 5.90
N PRO A 69 -3.27 -6.79 5.79
CA PRO A 69 -4.14 -6.79 6.94
C PRO A 69 -4.26 -8.17 7.59
N MET A 70 -4.04 -8.23 8.90
CA MET A 70 -4.29 -9.42 9.71
C MET A 70 -5.78 -9.75 9.75
N ASP A 71 -6.12 -11.03 9.59
CA ASP A 71 -7.49 -11.51 9.76
C ASP A 71 -7.96 -11.31 11.21
N VAL A 72 -9.20 -10.88 11.38
CA VAL A 72 -9.83 -10.68 12.69
C VAL A 72 -9.80 -11.94 13.54
N VAL A 73 -9.85 -13.14 12.94
CA VAL A 73 -9.80 -14.41 13.68
C VAL A 73 -8.43 -14.68 14.30
N ASP A 74 -7.36 -14.14 13.71
CA ASP A 74 -5.98 -14.32 14.14
C ASP A 74 -5.53 -13.25 15.17
N MET A 75 -6.38 -12.25 15.42
CA MET A 75 -6.08 -11.18 16.36
C MET A 75 -6.01 -11.70 17.81
N PRO A 76 -4.95 -11.37 18.56
CA PRO A 76 -4.80 -11.81 19.95
C PRO A 76 -5.77 -11.09 20.90
N GLU A 77 -6.19 -9.88 20.54
CA GLU A 77 -7.12 -9.03 21.29
C GLU A 77 -7.83 -8.07 20.32
N ARG A 78 -8.99 -7.54 20.73
CA ARG A 78 -9.77 -6.57 19.94
C ARG A 78 -10.03 -5.31 20.78
N PRO A 79 -9.01 -4.45 20.94
CA PRO A 79 -9.07 -3.27 21.80
C PRO A 79 -10.00 -2.20 21.20
N THR A 80 -10.92 -1.69 22.01
CA THR A 80 -11.82 -0.58 21.67
C THR A 80 -11.21 0.79 21.95
N ASP A 81 -10.18 0.84 22.80
CA ASP A 81 -9.51 2.05 23.25
C ASP A 81 -7.99 1.89 23.22
N MET A 82 -7.26 2.99 22.95
CA MET A 82 -5.79 2.96 22.86
C MET A 82 -5.11 2.46 24.13
N GLU A 83 -5.68 2.76 25.29
CA GLU A 83 -5.15 2.38 26.61
C GLU A 83 -5.24 0.87 26.86
N SER A 84 -6.14 0.19 26.17
CA SER A 84 -6.32 -1.27 26.28
C SER A 84 -5.35 -2.07 25.41
N ILE A 85 -4.58 -1.42 24.53
CA ILE A 85 -3.67 -2.06 23.58
C ILE A 85 -2.42 -2.60 24.29
N ARG A 86 -2.15 -3.90 24.14
CA ARG A 86 -0.96 -4.57 24.65
C ARG A 86 0.05 -4.75 23.52
N PHE A 87 0.78 -3.70 23.17
CA PHE A 87 1.75 -3.68 22.06
C PHE A 87 2.76 -4.84 22.06
N GLY A 88 3.12 -5.37 23.24
CA GLY A 88 3.99 -6.54 23.35
C GLY A 88 3.41 -7.79 22.66
N THR A 89 2.11 -8.02 22.77
CA THR A 89 1.42 -9.16 22.15
C THR A 89 1.43 -9.05 20.63
N TRP A 90 1.14 -7.87 20.09
CA TRP A 90 1.14 -7.60 18.65
C TRP A 90 2.53 -7.72 18.02
N ARG A 91 3.57 -7.26 18.74
CA ARG A 91 4.96 -7.37 18.28
C ARG A 91 5.43 -8.83 18.18
N LEU A 92 4.93 -9.73 19.03
CA LEU A 92 5.21 -11.17 18.92
C LEU A 92 4.63 -11.76 17.62
N LEU A 93 3.52 -11.21 17.13
CA LEU A 93 2.90 -11.57 15.86
C LEU A 93 3.48 -10.81 14.66
N LYS A 94 4.52 -9.98 14.86
CA LYS A 94 5.12 -9.11 13.83
C LYS A 94 4.14 -8.12 13.20
N VAL A 95 3.16 -7.67 13.98
CA VAL A 95 2.24 -6.59 13.58
C VAL A 95 2.65 -5.33 14.33
N ASP A 96 3.17 -4.35 13.58
CA ASP A 96 3.66 -3.08 14.16
C ASP A 96 2.64 -1.94 14.07
N TYR A 97 1.59 -2.09 13.25
CA TYR A 97 0.56 -1.08 13.03
C TYR A 97 -0.81 -1.60 13.45
N ILE A 98 -1.56 -0.78 14.18
CA ILE A 98 -2.90 -1.11 14.67
C ILE A 98 -3.81 0.09 14.38
N VAL A 99 -4.97 -0.19 13.77
CA VAL A 99 -6.06 0.75 13.56
C VAL A 99 -7.21 0.32 14.47
N THR A 100 -7.73 1.26 15.25
CA THR A 100 -8.91 1.08 16.12
C THR A 100 -9.72 2.37 16.06
N GLY A 101 -11.01 2.29 16.34
CA GLY A 101 -11.90 3.44 16.36
C GLY A 101 -13.31 3.09 16.85
N LYS A 102 -14.15 4.12 16.93
CA LYS A 102 -15.54 4.02 17.38
C LYS A 102 -16.45 4.76 16.40
N VAL A 103 -17.70 4.31 16.28
CA VAL A 103 -18.72 4.85 15.38
C VAL A 103 -20.03 5.09 16.12
#